data_AF-C3Y7D8-F1
#
_entry.id   AF-C3Y7D8-F1
#
_cell.length_a   1.000
_cell.length_b   1.000
_cell.length_c   1.000
_cell.angle_alpha   90.00
_cell.angle_beta   90.00
_cell.angle_gamma   90.00
#
_symmetry.space_group_name_H-M   'P 1'
#
loop_
_entity.id
_entity.type
_entity.pdbx_description
1 polymer ?
#
loop_
_entity_poly.entity_id
_entity_poly.type
_entity_poly.pdbx_seq_one_letter_code
_entity_poly.pdbx_strand_id
1 'polypeptide(L)'
;MADNGAGAKPIQFDIVHPPTMIWNPSYNGYLIEKVGRNGRPTGQLGLTKPLRPENKCKVLVNVYTYRTSVPTVGTYVVMEFTVSGKFLFARRTRKQPDKLFLREGGFDPENPEDITTTADPRVFLMKPFGGPTGDVMFDWHGSPSRVITVFQIPQRSAELMAEGDGPGGVEAQLFRLVPPKLRCSDDGDSLEVVP
;
A
#
# COMPACT_ATOMS: atom_id res chain seq x y z
N MET A 1 7.95 -28.65 -8.59
CA MET A 1 6.55 -28.75 -8.18
C MET A 1 5.84 -27.52 -8.69
N ALA A 2 4.86 -27.71 -9.57
CA ALA A 2 4.11 -26.62 -10.18
C ALA A 2 3.23 -25.94 -9.13
N ASP A 3 3.33 -24.62 -9.07
CA ASP A 3 2.59 -23.73 -8.17
C ASP A 3 1.13 -23.70 -8.67
N ASN A 4 0.22 -24.40 -7.99
CA ASN A 4 -1.22 -24.25 -8.20
C ASN A 4 -1.69 -22.94 -7.52
N GLY A 5 -1.06 -21.83 -7.89
CA GLY A 5 -1.48 -20.48 -7.48
C GLY A 5 -2.84 -20.16 -8.08
N ALA A 6 -3.66 -19.39 -7.35
CA ALA A 6 -4.88 -18.83 -7.90
C ALA A 6 -4.56 -18.17 -9.25
N GLY A 7 -5.20 -18.64 -10.32
CA GLY A 7 -4.88 -18.20 -11.68
C GLY A 7 -5.02 -16.68 -11.81
N ALA A 8 -4.10 -16.08 -12.56
CA ALA A 8 -4.16 -14.66 -12.90
C ALA A 8 -5.53 -14.31 -13.48
N LYS A 9 -6.16 -13.26 -12.96
CA LYS A 9 -7.46 -12.78 -13.39
C LYS A 9 -7.29 -11.58 -14.30
N PRO A 10 -8.13 -11.45 -15.35
CA PRO A 10 -8.17 -10.24 -16.14
C PRO A 10 -8.73 -9.08 -15.29
N ILE A 11 -8.07 -7.94 -15.41
CA ILE A 11 -8.46 -6.67 -14.81
C ILE A 11 -8.37 -5.57 -15.86
N GLN A 12 -9.12 -4.49 -15.66
CA GLN A 12 -9.09 -3.32 -16.51
C GLN A 12 -9.01 -2.08 -15.62
N PHE A 13 -8.13 -1.15 -15.97
CA PHE A 13 -8.03 0.12 -15.28
C PHE A 13 -9.40 0.84 -15.21
N ASP A 14 -9.68 1.44 -14.06
CA ASP A 14 -10.91 2.17 -13.79
C ASP A 14 -10.62 3.66 -13.61
N ILE A 15 -10.01 4.01 -12.46
CA ILE A 15 -9.72 5.39 -12.09
C ILE A 15 -8.46 5.47 -11.22
N VAL A 16 -7.84 6.65 -11.19
CA VAL A 16 -6.88 7.04 -10.15
C VAL A 16 -7.63 7.88 -9.12
N HIS A 17 -7.59 7.47 -7.85
CA HIS A 17 -8.10 8.33 -6.78
C HIS A 17 -7.17 9.52 -6.53
N PRO A 18 -7.70 10.67 -6.07
CA PRO A 18 -6.88 11.75 -5.57
C PRO A 18 -5.88 11.25 -4.53
N PRO A 19 -4.69 11.88 -4.41
CA PRO A 19 -3.68 11.48 -3.43
C PRO A 19 -4.28 11.31 -2.04
N THR A 20 -4.07 10.14 -1.44
CA THR A 20 -4.63 9.75 -0.15
C THR A 20 -3.53 9.29 0.80
N MET A 21 -3.83 9.22 2.09
CA MET A 21 -2.93 8.67 3.10
C MET A 21 -3.45 7.30 3.55
N ILE A 22 -2.55 6.32 3.66
CA ILE A 22 -2.92 5.00 4.18
C ILE A 22 -2.62 4.99 5.69
N TRP A 23 -3.67 5.05 6.50
CA TRP A 23 -3.60 5.16 7.95
C TRP A 23 -3.94 3.84 8.63
N ASN A 24 -3.11 3.37 9.55
CA ASN A 24 -3.46 2.27 10.45
C ASN A 24 -4.10 2.86 11.73
N PRO A 25 -5.41 2.63 11.97
CA PRO A 25 -6.13 3.25 13.08
C PRO A 25 -5.65 2.76 14.44
N SER A 26 -5.38 1.46 14.58
CA SER A 26 -4.98 0.86 15.86
C SER A 26 -3.62 1.35 16.35
N TYR A 27 -2.68 1.59 15.43
CA TYR A 27 -1.33 2.07 15.77
C TYR A 27 -1.18 3.57 15.60
N ASN A 28 -2.23 4.26 15.16
CA ASN A 28 -2.27 5.70 14.90
C ASN A 28 -1.06 6.17 14.08
N GLY A 29 -0.82 5.54 12.93
CA GLY A 29 0.34 5.82 12.09
C GLY A 29 0.04 5.69 10.60
N TYR A 30 0.81 6.38 9.77
CA TYR A 30 0.66 6.38 8.32
C TYR A 30 1.73 5.53 7.65
N LEU A 31 1.38 4.83 6.58
CA LEU A 31 2.37 4.16 5.75
C LEU A 31 3.31 5.18 5.11
N ILE A 32 4.60 4.88 5.18
CA ILE A 32 5.66 5.68 4.56
C ILE A 32 6.80 4.78 4.10
N GLU A 33 7.60 5.25 3.15
CA GLU A 33 8.92 4.68 2.91
C GLU A 33 9.81 4.85 4.16
N LYS A 34 10.39 3.73 4.61
CA LYS A 34 11.35 3.71 5.70
C LYS A 34 12.68 4.31 5.24
N VAL A 35 13.29 5.05 6.17
CA VAL A 35 14.56 5.72 5.98
C VAL A 35 15.61 5.10 6.91
N GLY A 36 16.79 4.81 6.39
CA GLY A 36 17.91 4.23 7.14
C GLY A 36 18.66 5.28 7.97
N ARG A 37 19.74 4.84 8.64
CA ARG A 37 20.54 5.66 9.58
C ARG A 37 21.08 6.99 9.02
N ASN A 38 21.16 7.14 7.69
CA ASN A 38 21.73 8.31 7.02
C ASN A 38 20.72 9.06 6.14
N GLY A 39 19.43 8.98 6.43
CA GLY A 39 18.41 9.62 5.57
C GLY A 39 18.18 8.89 4.24
N ARG A 40 18.86 7.76 4.00
CA ARG A 40 18.75 7.01 2.74
C ARG A 40 17.48 6.16 2.71
N PRO A 41 16.71 6.19 1.61
CA PRO A 41 15.55 5.32 1.45
C PRO A 41 15.95 3.84 1.50
N THR A 42 15.20 3.01 2.21
CA THR A 42 15.51 1.57 2.32
C THR A 42 14.76 0.71 1.30
N GLY A 43 13.84 1.29 0.52
CA GLY A 43 12.97 0.52 -0.37
C GLY A 43 11.98 -0.38 0.39
N GLN A 44 11.67 -0.04 1.63
CA GLN A 44 10.77 -0.80 2.52
C GLN A 44 9.75 0.15 3.12
N LEU A 45 8.61 -0.39 3.54
CA LEU A 45 7.55 0.37 4.21
C LEU A 45 7.67 0.29 5.72
N GLY A 46 7.16 1.30 6.41
CA GLY A 46 6.92 1.28 7.84
C GLY A 46 5.79 2.23 8.21
N LEU A 47 5.56 2.40 9.50
CA LEU A 47 4.67 3.43 10.02
C LEU A 47 5.45 4.67 10.44
N THR A 48 4.91 5.85 10.15
CA THR A 48 5.35 7.10 10.73
C THR A 48 4.26 7.71 11.62
N LYS A 49 4.69 8.26 12.76
CA LYS A 49 3.89 9.10 13.64
C LYS A 49 4.81 9.94 14.56
N PRO A 50 4.47 11.20 14.85
CA PRO A 50 3.43 12.01 14.20
C PRO A 50 3.84 12.44 12.78
N LEU A 51 2.88 12.93 11.99
CA LEU A 51 3.20 13.65 10.75
C LEU A 51 3.87 14.98 11.10
N ARG A 52 5.04 15.22 10.52
CA ARG A 52 5.86 16.43 10.64
C ARG A 52 5.95 17.10 9.28
N PRO A 53 6.15 18.43 9.19
CA PRO A 53 6.29 19.14 7.92
C PRO A 53 7.20 18.41 6.90
N GLU A 54 8.32 17.87 7.37
CA GLU A 54 9.31 17.11 6.58
C GLU A 54 8.84 15.78 5.98
N ASN A 55 7.72 15.22 6.44
CA ASN A 55 7.21 13.91 6.01
C ASN A 55 5.75 13.88 5.55
N LYS A 56 5.00 14.99 5.65
CA LYS A 56 3.56 15.00 5.32
C LYS A 56 3.28 14.67 3.85
N CYS A 57 4.08 15.20 2.92
CA CYS A 57 3.90 14.87 1.50
C CYS A 57 4.40 13.45 1.17
N LYS A 58 5.31 12.89 1.98
CA LYS A 58 5.91 11.57 1.74
C LYS A 58 4.98 10.40 2.06
N VAL A 59 3.85 10.65 2.72
CA VAL A 59 2.82 9.64 3.00
C VAL A 59 1.68 9.63 1.98
N LEU A 60 1.71 10.54 1.01
CA LEU A 60 0.70 10.63 -0.03
C LEU A 60 0.90 9.51 -1.05
N VAL A 61 -0.20 8.83 -1.37
CA VAL A 61 -0.25 7.68 -2.27
C VAL A 61 -1.33 7.90 -3.33
N ASN A 62 -0.96 7.73 -4.60
CA ASN A 62 -1.91 7.52 -5.68
C ASN A 62 -2.43 6.09 -5.60
N VAL A 63 -3.76 5.92 -5.64
CA VAL A 63 -4.41 4.61 -5.65
C VAL A 63 -5.10 4.43 -6.99
N TYR A 64 -4.49 3.62 -7.85
CA TYR A 64 -5.04 3.20 -9.14
C TYR A 64 -5.97 2.02 -8.89
N THR A 65 -7.21 2.09 -9.34
CA THR A 65 -8.19 1.02 -9.17
C THR A 65 -8.49 0.32 -10.48
N TYR A 66 -8.88 -0.95 -10.38
CA TYR A 66 -9.17 -1.79 -11.52
C TYR A 66 -10.48 -2.56 -11.31
N ARG A 67 -11.24 -2.67 -12.38
CA ARG A 67 -12.43 -3.51 -12.48
C ARG A 67 -12.06 -4.91 -12.93
N THR A 68 -12.89 -5.89 -12.55
CA THR A 68 -12.83 -7.25 -13.07
C THR A 68 -14.25 -7.77 -13.32
N SER A 69 -14.41 -8.62 -14.33
CA SER A 69 -15.65 -9.38 -14.53
C SER A 69 -15.72 -10.63 -13.65
N VAL A 70 -14.60 -11.04 -13.03
CA VAL A 70 -14.54 -12.20 -12.15
C VAL A 70 -15.03 -11.81 -10.76
N PRO A 71 -16.01 -12.53 -10.18
CA PRO A 71 -16.47 -12.25 -8.82
C PRO A 71 -15.32 -12.19 -7.81
N THR A 72 -15.27 -11.09 -7.06
CA THR A 72 -14.29 -10.86 -6.00
C THR A 72 -14.89 -9.96 -4.92
N VAL A 73 -14.45 -10.15 -3.67
CA VAL A 73 -14.84 -9.30 -2.54
C VAL A 73 -13.73 -8.28 -2.32
N GLY A 74 -13.86 -7.13 -2.95
CA GLY A 74 -12.88 -6.04 -2.88
C GLY A 74 -12.65 -5.35 -4.22
N THR A 75 -11.61 -4.54 -4.27
CA THR A 75 -11.19 -3.80 -5.47
C THR A 75 -9.72 -4.02 -5.70
N TYR A 76 -9.32 -4.33 -6.94
CA TYR A 76 -7.91 -4.44 -7.27
C TYR A 76 -7.29 -3.05 -7.32
N VAL A 77 -6.12 -2.90 -6.72
CA VAL A 77 -5.43 -1.62 -6.58
C VAL A 77 -3.94 -1.73 -6.85
N VAL A 78 -3.38 -0.65 -7.38
CA VAL A 78 -1.93 -0.37 -7.39
C VAL A 78 -1.71 0.91 -6.58
N MET A 79 -0.65 0.91 -5.78
CA MET A 79 -0.33 2.00 -4.86
C MET A 79 1.05 2.58 -5.18
N GLU A 80 1.11 3.90 -5.35
CA GLU A 80 2.33 4.63 -5.70
C GLU A 80 2.51 5.83 -4.77
N PHE A 81 3.69 5.99 -4.14
CA PHE A 81 3.97 7.22 -3.39
C PHE A 81 4.19 8.40 -4.32
N THR A 82 3.40 9.45 -4.17
CA THR A 82 3.37 10.59 -5.11
C THR A 82 4.69 11.34 -5.21
N VAL A 83 5.41 11.48 -4.08
CA VAL A 83 6.67 12.23 -4.03
C VAL A 83 7.86 11.42 -4.59
N SER A 84 7.86 10.10 -4.41
CA SER A 84 9.01 9.27 -4.81
C SER A 84 8.79 8.49 -6.11
N GLY A 85 7.58 8.47 -6.66
CA GLY A 85 7.23 7.66 -7.82
C GLY A 85 7.37 6.15 -7.58
N LYS A 86 7.49 5.73 -6.31
CA LYS A 86 7.73 4.32 -5.96
C LYS A 86 6.42 3.59 -5.78
N PHE A 87 6.31 2.48 -6.49
CA PHE A 87 5.21 1.54 -6.35
C PHE A 87 5.46 0.59 -5.17
N LEU A 88 4.37 0.30 -4.46
CA LEU A 88 4.29 -0.85 -3.58
C LEU A 88 4.22 -2.10 -4.44
N PHE A 89 5.10 -3.06 -4.16
CA PHE A 89 5.05 -4.35 -4.82
C PHE A 89 5.48 -5.46 -3.87
N ALA A 90 4.99 -6.65 -4.16
CA ALA A 90 5.35 -7.84 -3.44
C ALA A 90 5.94 -8.88 -4.38
N ARG A 91 6.87 -9.66 -3.83
CA ARG A 91 7.60 -10.67 -4.58
C ARG A 91 7.88 -11.85 -3.66
N ARG A 92 7.53 -13.04 -4.14
CA ARG A 92 7.94 -14.29 -3.50
C ARG A 92 9.41 -14.54 -3.84
N THR A 93 10.27 -14.70 -2.84
CA THR A 93 11.65 -15.15 -3.08
C THR A 93 11.91 -16.47 -2.39
N ARG A 94 12.74 -17.31 -3.03
CA ARG A 94 13.13 -18.62 -2.46
C ARG A 94 13.82 -18.51 -1.09
N LYS A 95 14.43 -17.36 -0.78
CA LYS A 95 15.18 -17.13 0.47
C LYS A 95 14.39 -16.34 1.51
N GLN A 96 13.40 -15.57 1.08
CA GLN A 96 12.58 -14.69 1.91
C GLN A 96 11.19 -14.65 1.28
N PRO A 97 10.32 -15.62 1.61
CA PRO A 97 8.95 -15.58 1.13
C PRO A 97 8.27 -14.34 1.72
N ASP A 98 7.55 -13.62 0.86
CA ASP A 98 6.50 -12.69 1.26
C ASP A 98 6.99 -11.39 1.93
N LYS A 99 7.87 -10.69 1.22
CA LYS A 99 8.28 -9.34 1.57
C LYS A 99 7.61 -8.29 0.69
N LEU A 100 7.31 -7.17 1.33
CA LEU A 100 6.77 -5.98 0.72
C LEU A 100 7.92 -4.98 0.48
N PHE A 101 7.98 -4.43 -0.72
CA PHE A 101 9.06 -3.56 -1.16
C PHE A 101 8.52 -2.32 -1.87
N LEU A 102 9.40 -1.34 -2.02
CA LEU A 102 9.18 -0.14 -2.81
C LEU A 102 10.22 -0.07 -3.93
N ARG A 103 9.75 0.24 -5.14
CA ARG A 103 10.62 0.43 -6.31
C ARG A 103 10.02 1.47 -7.24
N GLU A 104 10.91 2.28 -7.80
CA GLU A 104 10.62 3.20 -8.90
C GLU A 104 10.88 2.47 -10.22
N GLY A 105 9.88 2.45 -11.11
CA GLY A 105 10.00 1.88 -12.47
C GLY A 105 10.47 0.43 -12.56
N GLY A 106 10.87 0.02 -13.77
CA GLY A 106 11.36 -1.34 -14.05
C GLY A 106 10.29 -2.43 -13.92
N PHE A 107 9.04 -2.05 -14.17
CA PHE A 107 7.89 -2.94 -14.28
C PHE A 107 7.47 -3.04 -15.75
N ASP A 108 6.85 -4.16 -16.10
CA ASP A 108 6.26 -4.37 -17.43
C ASP A 108 4.80 -4.80 -17.22
N PRO A 109 3.81 -3.95 -17.57
CA PRO A 109 3.95 -2.63 -18.20
C PRO A 109 4.53 -1.57 -17.26
N GLU A 110 5.14 -0.51 -17.79
CA GLU A 110 5.66 0.59 -16.95
C GLU A 110 4.51 1.37 -16.30
N ASN A 111 3.55 1.82 -17.12
CA ASN A 111 2.39 2.57 -16.67
C ASN A 111 1.39 1.65 -15.94
N PRO A 112 0.96 1.99 -14.71
CA PRO A 112 -0.05 1.21 -14.00
C PRO A 112 -1.37 1.08 -14.77
N GLU A 113 -1.79 2.08 -15.54
CA GLU A 113 -3.07 2.04 -16.28
C GLU A 113 -3.11 0.94 -17.35
N ASP A 114 -1.94 0.52 -17.85
CA ASP A 114 -1.81 -0.52 -18.87
C ASP A 114 -1.79 -1.94 -18.30
N ILE A 115 -1.87 -2.10 -16.97
CA ILE A 115 -1.91 -3.42 -16.33
C ILE A 115 -3.26 -4.09 -16.63
N THR A 116 -3.19 -5.28 -17.22
CA THR A 116 -4.37 -6.06 -17.65
C THR A 116 -4.61 -7.32 -16.83
N THR A 117 -3.70 -7.71 -15.93
CA THR A 117 -3.82 -8.94 -15.14
C THR A 117 -3.39 -8.76 -13.70
N THR A 118 -4.00 -9.53 -12.79
CA THR A 118 -3.62 -9.55 -11.38
C THR A 118 -2.28 -10.21 -11.09
N ALA A 119 -1.59 -10.75 -12.11
CA ALA A 119 -0.25 -11.34 -11.95
C ALA A 119 0.83 -10.28 -11.74
N ASP A 120 0.55 -9.01 -12.05
CA ASP A 120 1.50 -7.93 -11.83
C ASP A 120 1.84 -7.81 -10.33
N PRO A 121 3.14 -7.77 -9.95
CA PRO A 121 3.56 -7.77 -8.55
C PRO A 121 3.13 -6.53 -7.76
N ARG A 122 2.70 -5.47 -8.45
CA ARG A 122 2.17 -4.23 -7.86
C ARG A 122 0.69 -4.34 -7.50
N VAL A 123 -0.03 -5.34 -8.01
CA VAL A 123 -1.48 -5.47 -7.81
C VAL A 123 -1.78 -6.12 -6.46
N PHE A 124 -2.57 -5.41 -5.66
CA PHE A 124 -3.17 -5.89 -4.41
C PHE A 124 -4.69 -5.90 -4.54
N LEU A 125 -5.36 -6.75 -3.78
CA LEU A 125 -6.81 -6.72 -3.58
C LEU A 125 -7.10 -5.97 -2.27
N MET A 126 -7.72 -4.80 -2.39
CA MET A 126 -8.25 -4.03 -1.27
C MET A 126 -9.60 -4.62 -0.85
N LYS A 127 -9.62 -5.37 0.26
CA LYS A 127 -10.81 -6.02 0.80
C LYS A 127 -11.42 -5.14 1.90
N PRO A 128 -12.74 -4.88 1.88
CA PRO A 128 -13.40 -4.25 3.01
C PRO A 128 -13.34 -5.20 4.22
N PHE A 129 -13.03 -4.66 5.40
CA PHE A 129 -13.12 -5.38 6.65
C PHE A 129 -14.37 -4.91 7.40
N GLY A 130 -15.25 -5.86 7.75
CA GLY A 130 -16.66 -5.63 8.06
C GLY A 130 -16.98 -4.48 9.03
N GLY A 131 -18.16 -3.88 8.87
CA GLY A 131 -18.70 -2.82 9.72
C GLY A 131 -18.78 -1.46 9.04
N PRO A 132 -19.29 -0.43 9.74
CA PRO A 132 -19.47 0.93 9.21
C PRO A 132 -18.18 1.78 9.20
N THR A 133 -17.04 1.22 9.66
CA THR A 133 -15.81 1.98 9.91
C THR A 133 -15.00 2.30 8.66
N GLY A 134 -15.27 1.60 7.55
CA GLY A 134 -14.53 1.77 6.29
C GLY A 134 -13.09 1.22 6.35
N ASP A 135 -12.81 0.32 7.29
CA ASP A 135 -11.51 -0.34 7.39
C ASP A 135 -11.30 -1.32 6.22
N VAL A 136 -10.06 -1.41 5.73
CA VAL A 136 -9.67 -2.28 4.62
C VAL A 136 -8.41 -3.07 4.95
N MET A 137 -8.26 -4.22 4.28
CA MET A 137 -7.03 -5.00 4.23
C MET A 137 -6.51 -5.05 2.78
N PHE A 138 -5.19 -5.09 2.62
CA PHE A 138 -4.56 -5.23 1.30
C PHE A 138 -3.96 -6.62 1.15
N ASP A 139 -4.64 -7.48 0.39
CA ASP A 139 -4.24 -8.87 0.10
C ASP A 139 -3.39 -8.90 -1.17
N TRP A 140 -2.26 -9.60 -1.15
CA TRP A 140 -1.42 -9.72 -2.34
C TRP A 140 -1.86 -10.87 -3.22
N HIS A 141 -2.19 -10.60 -4.48
CA HIS A 141 -2.71 -11.63 -5.39
C HIS A 141 -1.72 -12.80 -5.62
N GLY A 142 -0.41 -12.52 -5.60
CA GLY A 142 0.62 -13.55 -5.79
C GLY A 142 0.75 -14.57 -4.66
N SER A 143 0.10 -14.34 -3.52
CA SER A 143 -0.07 -15.32 -2.44
C SER A 143 -1.41 -15.08 -1.78
N PRO A 144 -2.50 -15.69 -2.27
CA PRO A 144 -3.82 -15.54 -1.65
C PRO A 144 -3.70 -15.89 -0.17
N SER A 145 -4.35 -15.10 0.69
CA SER A 145 -4.30 -15.17 2.16
C SER A 145 -3.11 -14.48 2.81
N ARG A 146 -2.34 -13.64 2.10
CA ARG A 146 -1.31 -12.78 2.73
C ARG A 146 -1.60 -11.31 2.56
N VAL A 147 -1.66 -10.61 3.68
CA VAL A 147 -2.02 -9.20 3.75
C VAL A 147 -0.87 -8.34 4.26
N ILE A 148 -0.87 -7.07 3.85
CA ILE A 148 0.06 -6.07 4.37
C ILE A 148 -0.11 -5.98 5.89
N THR A 149 0.97 -6.22 6.62
CA THR A 149 1.02 -6.18 8.09
C THR A 149 2.07 -5.18 8.53
N VAL A 150 1.66 -4.24 9.36
CA VAL A 150 2.55 -3.24 9.97
C VAL A 150 2.93 -3.60 11.39
N PHE A 151 3.96 -2.94 11.91
CA PHE A 151 4.46 -3.19 13.25
C PHE A 151 4.56 -1.87 14.01
N GLN A 152 4.22 -1.87 15.30
CA GLN A 152 4.38 -0.68 16.15
C GLN A 152 5.85 -0.27 16.32
N ILE A 153 6.78 -1.23 16.17
CA ILE A 153 8.21 -1.02 16.31
C ILE A 153 8.71 -0.25 15.08
N PRO A 154 9.18 1.01 15.21
CA PRO A 154 9.56 1.84 14.04
C PRO A 154 10.68 1.23 13.19
N GLN A 155 11.53 0.41 13.81
CA GLN A 155 12.62 -0.27 13.12
C GLN A 155 12.19 -1.50 12.35
N ARG A 156 10.96 -1.98 12.52
CA ARG A 156 10.47 -3.15 11.80
C ARG A 156 9.67 -2.71 10.59
N SER A 157 10.06 -3.23 9.43
CA SER A 157 9.43 -2.92 8.16
C SER A 157 8.11 -3.69 8.02
N ALA A 158 7.15 -3.15 7.29
CA ALA A 158 5.91 -3.85 6.97
C ALA A 158 6.22 -5.11 6.14
N GLU A 159 5.44 -6.16 6.36
CA GLU A 159 5.64 -7.49 5.78
C GLU A 159 4.30 -8.05 5.26
N LEU A 160 4.34 -9.13 4.47
CA LEU A 160 3.15 -9.88 4.11
C LEU A 160 3.00 -11.08 5.05
N MET A 161 1.97 -11.05 5.89
CA MET A 161 1.66 -12.14 6.84
C MET A 161 0.28 -12.72 6.54
N ALA A 162 -0.01 -13.91 7.07
CA ALA A 162 -1.36 -14.45 6.94
C ALA A 162 -2.37 -13.53 7.63
N GLU A 163 -3.61 -13.52 7.13
CA GLU A 163 -4.68 -12.75 7.77
C GLU A 163 -4.84 -13.17 9.25
N GLY A 164 -4.83 -12.20 10.16
CA GLY A 164 -4.85 -12.42 11.60
C GLY A 164 -3.49 -12.70 12.26
N ASP A 165 -2.43 -12.95 11.50
CA ASP A 165 -1.08 -13.13 12.04
C ASP A 165 -0.38 -11.78 12.31
N GLY A 166 0.49 -11.78 13.32
CA GLY A 166 1.35 -10.64 13.65
C GLY A 166 1.23 -10.20 15.11
N PRO A 167 2.16 -9.36 15.63
CA PRO A 167 2.21 -8.98 17.04
C PRO A 167 1.06 -8.07 17.52
N GLY A 168 0.08 -7.76 16.68
CA GLY A 168 -1.22 -7.22 17.08
C GLY A 168 -2.39 -7.82 16.33
N GLY A 169 -2.22 -9.04 15.79
CA GLY A 169 -3.23 -9.75 15.01
C GLY A 169 -3.84 -8.91 13.89
N VAL A 170 -5.15 -8.99 13.74
CA VAL A 170 -5.94 -8.28 12.72
C VAL A 170 -5.70 -6.76 12.73
N GLU A 171 -5.54 -6.14 13.90
CA GLU A 171 -5.36 -4.68 14.02
C GLU A 171 -4.12 -4.16 13.29
N ALA A 172 -3.07 -4.99 13.20
CA ALA A 172 -1.85 -4.69 12.46
C ALA A 172 -2.02 -4.71 10.94
N GLN A 173 -3.19 -5.12 10.45
CA GLN A 173 -3.50 -5.37 9.04
C GLN A 173 -4.65 -4.49 8.53
N LEU A 174 -5.32 -3.76 9.43
CA LEU A 174 -6.39 -2.84 9.09
C LEU A 174 -5.85 -1.46 8.73
N PHE A 175 -6.40 -0.89 7.67
CA PHE A 175 -6.05 0.44 7.20
C PHE A 175 -7.29 1.23 6.82
N ARG A 176 -7.16 2.55 6.76
CA ARG A 176 -8.12 3.48 6.17
C ARG A 176 -7.43 4.33 5.13
N LEU A 177 -8.14 4.58 4.03
CA LEU A 177 -7.77 5.61 3.07
C LEU A 177 -8.31 6.94 3.58
N VAL A 178 -7.41 7.83 3.96
CA VAL A 178 -7.74 9.13 4.56
C VAL A 178 -7.36 10.24 3.59
N PRO A 179 -8.30 11.07 3.12
CA PRO A 179 -7.96 12.20 2.29
C PRO A 179 -7.06 13.17 3.06
N PRO A 180 -6.04 13.76 2.43
CA PRO A 180 -5.21 14.77 3.08
C PRO A 180 -6.08 15.97 3.41
N LYS A 181 -5.95 16.48 4.63
CA LYS A 181 -6.46 17.82 4.96
C LYS A 181 -5.49 18.82 4.34
N LEU A 182 -5.95 19.60 3.37
CA LEU A 182 -5.14 20.64 2.75
C LEU A 182 -5.46 21.99 3.40
N ARG A 183 -4.44 22.79 3.70
CA ARG A 183 -4.58 24.23 3.99
C ARG A 183 -3.83 25.02 2.95
N CYS A 184 -4.35 26.18 2.57
CA CYS A 184 -3.57 27.16 1.83
C CYS A 184 -2.38 27.58 2.70
N SER A 185 -1.18 27.53 2.13
CA SER A 185 0.01 28.10 2.76
C SER A 185 -0.19 29.61 2.97
N ASP A 186 0.47 30.18 3.97
CA ASP A 186 0.46 31.63 4.22
C ASP A 186 0.96 32.44 3.01
N ASP A 187 1.76 31.82 2.14
CA ASP A 187 2.27 32.41 0.90
C ASP A 187 1.27 32.37 -0.28
N GLY A 188 0.04 31.89 -0.09
CA GLY A 188 -1.05 31.92 -1.08
C GLY A 188 -0.90 31.00 -2.30
N ASP A 189 0.31 30.51 -2.59
CA ASP A 189 0.65 29.77 -3.82
C ASP A 189 0.78 28.24 -3.64
N SER A 190 0.56 27.69 -2.44
CA SER A 190 0.71 26.24 -2.22
C SER A 190 -0.33 25.63 -1.27
N LEU A 191 -0.59 24.32 -1.44
CA LEU A 191 -1.45 23.53 -0.57
C LEU A 191 -0.59 22.65 0.35
N GLU A 192 -0.74 22.83 1.66
CA GLU A 192 -0.04 22.03 2.67
C GLU A 192 -0.93 20.95 3.25
N VAL A 193 -0.40 19.73 3.40
CA VAL A 193 -1.06 18.67 4.17
C VAL A 193 -1.05 19.03 5.67
N VAL A 194 -2.14 18.79 6.39
CA VAL A 194 -2.32 19.14 7.81
C VAL A 194 -2.66 17.87 8.61
N PRO A 195 -2.17 17.75 9.86
CA PRO A 195 -2.58 16.67 10.76
C PRO A 195 -4.10 16.56 11.00
#